data_AF-A0A1X1RNI3-F1
#
_entry.id   AF-A0A1X1RNI3-F1
#
_cell.length_a   1.000
_cell.length_b   1.000
_cell.length_c   1.000
_cell.angle_alpha   90.00
_cell.angle_beta   90.00
_cell.angle_gamma   90.00
#
_symmetry.space_group_name_H-M   'P 1'
#
loop_
_entity.id
_entity.type
_entity.pdbx_description
1 polymer ?
#
loop_
_entity_poly.entity_id
_entity_poly.type
_entity_poly.pdbx_seq_one_letter_code
_entity_poly.pdbx_strand_id
1 'polypeptide(L)'
;MDALPAALSDALAVYYYPGTWDWPHELKQSLVHKAAERALNDARVPDRLPTATALLDTYDAWARTVDDFAPVKIDHDVQGLVPDPRDPERGLMTADGSPVIYACRIDLLAVDAADEYWVVRHLIVEQWRDLDALIRDEAAIAACWAWEQEYLSMEIVGTIHNELCIAGAPEPPATGPTSGASSRVRQNEPSGGGRAIPQHRRVSARTARTGETNRVEQCTAGLLRRTHIRRSGAEIGAVGMLIGAEAIDMTSEPAIYPTFAPHCQTCEFSGPCRAQTEGTDPEPLLARRFRRRPADDPRKPRLGQSTWGFGRGAAPPTW
;
A
#
# COMPACT_ATOMS: atom_id res chain seq x y z
N MET A 1 11.96 -15.21 13.95
CA MET A 1 11.77 -13.97 13.16
C MET A 1 10.47 -13.41 13.65
N ASP A 2 10.44 -12.12 13.97
CA ASP A 2 9.29 -11.52 14.63
C ASP A 2 8.10 -11.56 13.67
N ALA A 3 7.03 -12.30 14.01
CA ALA A 3 5.81 -12.34 13.20
C ALA A 3 4.91 -11.12 13.46
N LEU A 4 5.30 -10.30 14.43
CA LEU A 4 4.59 -9.09 14.83
C LEU A 4 4.38 -8.10 13.67
N PRO A 5 5.37 -7.79 12.80
CA PRO A 5 5.15 -6.92 11.64
C PRO A 5 4.03 -7.40 10.71
N ALA A 6 4.05 -8.68 10.34
CA ALA A 6 3.03 -9.25 9.46
C ALA A 6 1.65 -9.26 10.11
N ALA A 7 1.56 -9.57 11.41
CA ALA A 7 0.30 -9.52 12.15
C ALA A 7 -0.26 -8.10 12.25
N LEU A 8 0.61 -7.09 12.44
CA LEU A 8 0.21 -5.69 12.46
C LEU A 8 -0.28 -5.22 11.09
N SER A 9 0.40 -5.59 10.00
CA SER A 9 -0.08 -5.29 8.64
C SER A 9 -1.44 -5.94 8.34
N ASP A 10 -1.62 -7.22 8.66
CA ASP A 10 -2.90 -7.93 8.47
C ASP A 10 -4.02 -7.27 9.32
N ALA A 11 -3.71 -6.77 10.51
CA ALA A 11 -4.65 -6.04 11.37
C ALA A 11 -4.98 -4.63 10.86
N LEU A 12 -4.00 -3.91 10.28
CA LEU A 12 -4.22 -2.60 9.65
C LEU A 12 -5.09 -2.69 8.40
N ALA A 13 -5.00 -3.78 7.63
CA ALA A 13 -5.94 -4.03 6.54
C ALA A 13 -7.38 -4.09 7.06
N VAL A 14 -7.63 -4.76 8.20
CA VAL A 14 -8.96 -4.78 8.85
C VAL A 14 -9.34 -3.41 9.40
N TYR A 15 -8.38 -2.64 9.94
CA TYR A 15 -8.62 -1.28 10.42
C TYR A 15 -9.14 -0.35 9.33
N TYR A 16 -8.56 -0.44 8.13
CA TYR A 16 -8.93 0.38 6.98
C TYR A 16 -9.95 -0.28 6.06
N TYR A 17 -10.63 -1.35 6.50
CA TYR A 17 -11.63 -1.98 5.66
C TYR A 17 -12.80 -1.02 5.34
N PRO A 18 -13.08 -0.73 4.05
CA PRO A 18 -14.10 0.26 3.69
C PRO A 18 -15.49 -0.05 4.24
N GLY A 19 -15.87 -1.33 4.31
CA GLY A 19 -17.19 -1.75 4.79
C GLY A 19 -17.44 -1.51 6.28
N THR A 20 -16.39 -1.34 7.08
CA THR A 20 -16.46 -1.07 8.53
C THR A 20 -15.97 0.33 8.90
N TRP A 21 -15.63 1.16 7.91
CA TRP A 21 -15.00 2.47 8.13
C TRP A 21 -15.85 3.41 9.01
N ASP A 22 -17.16 3.43 8.76
CA ASP A 22 -18.13 4.28 9.46
C ASP A 22 -18.73 3.60 10.72
N TRP A 23 -18.27 2.39 11.07
CA TRP A 23 -18.77 1.70 12.26
C TRP A 23 -18.25 2.36 13.55
N PRO A 24 -18.94 2.16 14.70
CA PRO A 24 -18.41 2.50 16.01
C PRO A 24 -16.99 1.94 16.20
N HIS A 25 -16.09 2.77 16.74
CA HIS A 25 -14.68 2.44 16.82
C HIS A 25 -14.41 1.19 17.67
N GLU A 26 -15.19 0.96 18.72
CA GLU A 26 -15.09 -0.20 19.60
C GLU A 26 -15.34 -1.51 18.84
N LEU A 27 -16.29 -1.50 17.90
CA LEU A 27 -16.58 -2.66 17.06
C LEU A 27 -15.46 -2.92 16.06
N LYS A 28 -14.98 -1.86 15.41
CA LYS A 28 -13.84 -1.93 14.49
C LYS A 28 -12.58 -2.45 15.21
N GLN A 29 -12.28 -1.91 16.40
CA GLN A 29 -11.11 -2.29 17.18
C GLN A 29 -11.16 -3.76 17.63
N SER A 30 -12.35 -4.26 18.00
CA SER A 30 -12.52 -5.69 18.29
C SER A 30 -12.18 -6.58 17.09
N LEU A 31 -12.53 -6.19 15.87
CA LEU A 31 -12.17 -6.94 14.65
C LEU A 31 -10.66 -6.88 14.37
N VAL A 32 -10.05 -5.71 14.58
CA VAL A 32 -8.61 -5.49 14.42
C VAL A 32 -7.81 -6.38 15.39
N HIS A 33 -8.21 -6.45 16.66
CA HIS A 33 -7.59 -7.35 17.65
C HIS A 33 -7.73 -8.83 17.25
N LYS A 34 -8.91 -9.25 16.80
CA LYS A 34 -9.14 -10.63 16.32
C LYS A 34 -8.28 -10.97 15.11
N ALA A 35 -8.04 -10.02 14.21
CA ALA A 35 -7.17 -10.21 13.06
C ALA A 35 -5.71 -10.43 13.50
N ALA A 36 -5.21 -9.62 14.44
CA ALA A 36 -3.88 -9.78 15.01
C ALA A 36 -3.74 -11.11 15.76
N GLU A 37 -4.71 -11.47 16.61
CA GLU A 37 -4.75 -12.75 17.32
C GLU A 37 -4.69 -13.93 16.36
N ARG A 38 -5.51 -13.92 15.30
CA ARG A 38 -5.48 -14.96 14.27
C ARG A 38 -4.12 -15.07 13.59
N ALA A 39 -3.55 -13.95 13.14
CA ALA A 39 -2.27 -13.94 12.44
C ALA A 39 -1.11 -14.45 13.33
N LEU A 40 -1.10 -14.08 14.61
CA LEU A 40 -0.11 -14.55 15.59
C LEU A 40 -0.28 -16.03 15.94
N ASN A 41 -1.53 -16.51 16.05
CA ASN A 41 -1.83 -17.93 16.23
C ASN A 41 -1.37 -18.77 15.02
N ASP A 42 -1.66 -18.31 13.81
CA ASP A 42 -1.22 -18.97 12.56
C ASP A 42 0.33 -19.00 12.48
N ALA A 43 1.00 -17.95 12.95
CA ALA A 43 2.46 -17.86 13.05
C ALA A 43 3.06 -18.58 14.28
N ARG A 44 2.23 -19.20 15.13
CA ARG A 44 2.63 -19.92 16.36
C ARG A 44 3.41 -19.07 17.37
N VAL A 45 3.06 -17.79 17.51
CA VAL A 45 3.62 -16.85 18.50
C VAL A 45 2.53 -16.06 19.24
N PRO A 46 1.56 -16.74 19.87
CA PRO A 46 0.43 -16.08 20.56
C PRO A 46 0.86 -15.19 21.74
N ASP A 47 2.05 -15.43 22.29
CA ASP A 47 2.66 -14.65 23.38
C ASP A 47 2.93 -13.19 22.99
N ARG A 48 2.99 -12.87 21.69
CA ARG A 48 3.15 -11.51 21.17
C ARG A 48 1.85 -10.71 21.13
N LEU A 49 0.70 -11.33 21.41
CA LEU A 49 -0.61 -10.68 21.32
C LEU A 49 -0.73 -9.43 22.21
N PRO A 50 -0.30 -9.42 23.48
CA PRO A 50 -0.38 -8.21 24.31
C PRO A 50 0.38 -7.02 23.72
N THR A 51 1.55 -7.26 23.12
CA THR A 51 2.34 -6.23 22.42
C THR A 51 1.62 -5.73 21.18
N ALA A 52 1.08 -6.64 20.35
CA ALA A 52 0.33 -6.27 19.15
C ALA A 52 -0.91 -5.43 19.50
N THR A 53 -1.69 -5.84 20.50
CA THR A 53 -2.87 -5.12 20.99
C THR A 53 -2.51 -3.71 21.45
N ALA A 54 -1.46 -3.57 22.27
CA ALA A 54 -1.03 -2.25 22.76
C ALA A 54 -0.62 -1.30 21.62
N LEU A 55 0.08 -1.81 20.60
CA LEU A 55 0.46 -1.03 19.43
C LEU A 55 -0.77 -0.64 18.58
N LEU A 56 -1.73 -1.55 18.40
CA LEU A 56 -2.97 -1.29 17.65
C LEU A 56 -3.91 -0.32 18.35
N ASP A 57 -3.96 -0.35 19.69
CA ASP A 57 -4.72 0.62 20.49
C ASP A 57 -4.09 2.02 20.42
N THR A 58 -2.76 2.08 20.50
CA THR A 58 -2.01 3.33 20.30
C THR A 58 -2.23 3.87 18.89
N TYR A 59 -2.21 2.99 17.88
CA TYR A 59 -2.50 3.34 16.49
C TYR A 59 -3.90 3.90 16.33
N ASP A 60 -4.95 3.24 16.84
CA ASP A 60 -6.33 3.72 16.73
C ASP A 60 -6.51 5.09 17.38
N ALA A 61 -5.99 5.27 18.60
CA ALA A 61 -6.10 6.52 19.32
C ALA A 61 -5.51 7.70 18.54
N TRP A 62 -4.37 7.50 17.87
CA TRP A 62 -3.74 8.50 17.04
C TRP A 62 -4.44 8.66 15.67
N ALA A 63 -4.66 7.58 14.93
CA ALA A 63 -5.25 7.60 13.59
C ALA A 63 -6.61 8.31 13.57
N ARG A 64 -7.44 8.15 14.61
CA ARG A 64 -8.70 8.87 14.75
C ARG A 64 -8.57 10.40 14.78
N THR A 65 -7.40 10.92 15.13
CA THR A 65 -7.12 12.36 15.21
C THR A 65 -6.48 12.91 13.94
N VAL A 66 -5.83 12.07 13.13
CA VAL A 66 -5.05 12.49 11.96
C VAL A 66 -5.53 11.93 10.63
N ASP A 67 -6.41 10.92 10.61
CA ASP A 67 -7.00 10.41 9.38
C ASP A 67 -7.92 11.49 8.77
N ASP A 68 -7.52 12.00 7.61
CA ASP A 68 -8.20 13.02 6.81
C ASP A 68 -8.69 12.46 5.46
N PHE A 69 -8.74 11.13 5.35
CA PHE A 69 -9.14 10.39 4.16
C PHE A 69 -10.15 9.28 4.48
N ALA A 70 -10.74 8.71 3.44
CA ALA A 70 -11.56 7.50 3.47
C ALA A 70 -10.85 6.37 2.70
N PRO A 71 -10.83 5.13 3.22
CA PRO A 71 -10.29 4.00 2.49
C PRO A 71 -11.23 3.59 1.35
N VAL A 72 -10.66 3.19 0.22
CA VAL A 72 -11.40 2.79 -0.99
C VAL A 72 -11.20 1.31 -1.27
N LYS A 73 -9.95 0.84 -1.24
CA LYS A 73 -9.55 -0.56 -1.48
C LYS A 73 -8.43 -0.91 -0.52
N ILE A 74 -8.41 -2.14 -0.02
CA ILE A 74 -7.33 -2.69 0.81
C ILE A 74 -6.80 -3.96 0.17
N ASP A 75 -5.52 -4.28 0.40
CA ASP A 75 -4.85 -5.48 -0.11
C ASP A 75 -5.20 -5.77 -1.58
N HIS A 76 -5.15 -4.74 -2.42
CA HIS A 76 -5.62 -4.84 -3.79
C HIS A 76 -4.45 -5.17 -4.71
N ASP A 77 -4.56 -6.28 -5.44
CA ASP A 77 -3.62 -6.59 -6.51
C ASP A 77 -3.89 -5.62 -7.67
N VAL A 78 -2.84 -5.00 -8.17
CA VAL A 78 -2.88 -4.18 -9.38
C VAL A 78 -1.87 -4.64 -10.41
N GLN A 79 -2.17 -4.39 -11.68
CA GLN A 79 -1.33 -4.78 -12.81
C GLN A 79 -1.25 -3.68 -13.88
N GLY A 80 -0.07 -3.52 -14.46
CA GLY A 80 0.17 -2.62 -15.58
C GLY A 80 0.89 -3.33 -16.71
N LEU A 81 0.46 -3.09 -17.95
CA LEU A 81 1.25 -3.45 -19.13
C LEU A 81 2.52 -2.60 -19.10
N VAL A 82 3.68 -3.26 -19.05
CA VAL A 82 4.96 -2.55 -19.05
C VAL A 82 5.14 -1.89 -20.41
N PRO A 83 5.45 -0.58 -20.49
CA PRO A 83 5.67 0.08 -21.77
C PRO A 83 6.99 -0.39 -22.40
N ASP A 84 7.04 -0.51 -23.73
CA ASP A 84 8.30 -0.65 -24.45
C ASP A 84 8.94 0.73 -24.60
N PRO A 85 10.18 0.97 -24.11
CA PRO A 85 10.85 2.25 -24.26
C PRO A 85 11.02 2.73 -25.70
N ARG A 86 10.95 1.83 -26.70
CA ARG A 86 11.05 2.15 -28.13
C ARG A 86 9.68 2.40 -28.78
N ASP A 87 8.62 1.83 -28.22
CA ASP A 87 7.24 1.95 -28.70
C ASP A 87 6.23 1.80 -27.53
N PRO A 88 6.03 2.86 -26.72
CA PRO A 88 5.25 2.75 -25.49
C PRO A 88 3.81 2.27 -25.68
N GLU A 89 3.18 2.59 -26.81
CA GLU A 89 1.79 2.24 -27.14
C GLU A 89 1.61 0.74 -27.37
N ARG A 90 2.65 0.05 -27.85
CA ARG A 90 2.60 -1.40 -28.09
C ARG A 90 2.70 -2.20 -26.79
N GLY A 91 3.38 -1.65 -25.78
CA GLY A 91 3.80 -2.39 -24.60
C GLY A 91 4.96 -3.35 -24.88
N LEU A 92 5.70 -3.68 -23.83
CA LEU A 92 6.83 -4.59 -23.86
C LEU A 92 6.34 -6.03 -24.03
N MET A 93 6.97 -6.74 -24.96
CA MET A 93 6.67 -8.13 -25.27
C MET A 93 7.92 -8.99 -25.06
N THR A 94 7.72 -10.22 -24.61
CA THR A 94 8.77 -11.25 -24.58
C THR A 94 9.07 -11.77 -25.99
N ALA A 95 10.14 -12.57 -26.15
CA ALA A 95 10.55 -13.11 -27.45
C ALA A 95 9.49 -14.02 -28.11
N ASP A 96 8.65 -14.69 -27.32
CA ASP A 96 7.51 -15.50 -27.75
C ASP A 96 6.24 -14.67 -28.03
N GLY A 97 6.30 -13.34 -27.85
CA GLY A 97 5.20 -12.42 -28.12
C GLY A 97 4.20 -12.26 -26.98
N SER A 98 4.49 -12.78 -25.80
CA SER A 98 3.66 -12.60 -24.60
C SER A 98 3.88 -11.21 -23.99
N PRO A 99 2.84 -10.54 -23.45
CA PRO A 99 3.01 -9.23 -22.83
C PRO A 99 3.76 -9.32 -21.51
N VAL A 100 4.64 -8.35 -21.25
CA VAL A 100 5.29 -8.19 -19.95
C VAL A 100 4.38 -7.39 -19.03
N ILE A 101 3.95 -7.99 -17.93
CA ILE A 101 3.04 -7.39 -16.95
C ILE A 101 3.78 -7.13 -15.65
N TYR A 102 3.76 -5.88 -15.20
CA TYR A 102 4.12 -5.53 -13.85
C TYR A 102 2.91 -5.78 -12.94
N ALA A 103 3.09 -6.51 -11.85
CA ALA A 103 2.02 -6.77 -10.89
C ALA A 103 2.53 -6.51 -9.48
N CYS A 104 1.74 -5.77 -8.69
CA CYS A 104 2.02 -5.54 -7.29
C CYS A 104 0.74 -5.58 -6.46
N ARG A 105 0.88 -5.52 -5.14
CA ARG A 105 -0.24 -5.33 -4.22
C ARG A 105 -0.08 -3.98 -3.53
N ILE A 106 -1.16 -3.22 -3.47
CA ILE A 106 -1.22 -2.01 -2.65
C ILE A 106 -1.87 -2.35 -1.32
N ASP A 107 -1.34 -1.78 -0.24
CA ASP A 107 -1.89 -2.00 1.11
C ASP A 107 -3.25 -1.32 1.23
N LEU A 108 -3.33 -0.06 0.78
CA LEU A 108 -4.54 0.75 0.84
C LEU A 108 -4.57 1.81 -0.28
N LEU A 109 -5.70 1.92 -0.97
CA LEU A 109 -6.07 3.11 -1.74
C LEU A 109 -6.97 3.99 -0.87
N ALA A 110 -6.61 5.25 -0.70
CA ALA A 110 -7.41 6.22 0.04
C ALA A 110 -7.89 7.36 -0.88
N VAL A 111 -8.95 8.05 -0.45
CA VAL A 111 -9.44 9.30 -1.05
C VAL A 111 -9.63 10.33 0.04
N ASP A 112 -9.09 11.53 -0.15
CA ASP A 112 -9.20 12.62 0.83
C ASP A 112 -10.44 13.50 0.59
N ALA A 113 -10.60 14.53 1.42
CA ALA A 113 -11.71 15.48 1.34
C ALA A 113 -11.69 16.36 0.07
N ALA A 114 -10.55 16.39 -0.64
CA ALA A 114 -10.38 17.10 -1.90
C ALA A 114 -10.62 16.19 -3.13
N ASP A 115 -11.14 14.97 -2.92
CA ASP A 115 -11.34 13.93 -3.93
C ASP A 115 -10.04 13.43 -4.58
N GLU A 116 -8.92 13.50 -3.86
CA GLU A 116 -7.64 13.07 -4.37
C GLU A 116 -7.31 11.65 -3.92
N TYR A 117 -6.81 10.83 -4.86
CA TYR A 117 -6.47 9.44 -4.58
C TYR A 117 -5.01 9.30 -4.15
N TRP A 118 -4.82 8.54 -3.07
CA TRP A 118 -3.52 8.29 -2.48
C TRP A 118 -3.25 6.79 -2.41
N VAL A 119 -2.04 6.38 -2.77
CA VAL A 119 -1.53 5.04 -2.44
C VAL A 119 -0.94 5.09 -1.05
N VAL A 120 -1.49 4.32 -0.12
CA VAL A 120 -1.03 4.26 1.26
C VAL A 120 -0.22 2.99 1.48
N ARG A 121 0.91 3.13 2.17
CA ARG A 121 1.77 2.01 2.58
C ARG A 121 1.86 1.92 4.10
N HIS A 122 1.74 0.70 4.63
CA HIS A 122 1.96 0.42 6.04
C HIS A 122 3.36 -0.14 6.25
N LEU A 123 4.23 0.66 6.85
CA LEU A 123 5.62 0.33 7.11
C LEU A 123 5.82 0.00 8.60
N ILE A 124 5.93 -1.29 8.92
CA ILE A 124 6.28 -1.71 10.29
C ILE A 124 7.79 -1.81 10.40
N VAL A 125 8.41 -0.92 11.18
CA VAL A 125 9.85 -0.69 11.15
C VAL A 125 10.49 -0.75 12.54
N GLU A 126 11.75 -1.15 12.63
CA GLU A 126 12.52 -1.04 13.87
C GLU A 126 13.08 0.37 14.08
N GLN A 127 13.29 1.10 12.98
CA GLN A 127 13.80 2.47 12.98
C GLN A 127 13.09 3.25 11.88
N TRP A 128 12.89 4.54 12.14
CA TRP A 128 12.32 5.46 11.17
C TRP A 128 13.10 5.47 9.86
N ARG A 129 12.40 5.43 8.73
CA ARG A 129 13.05 5.63 7.43
C ARG A 129 13.48 7.09 7.29
N ASP A 130 14.60 7.31 6.62
CA ASP A 130 14.97 8.66 6.21
C ASP A 130 13.95 9.21 5.21
N LEU A 131 13.66 10.51 5.28
CA LEU A 131 12.70 11.14 4.39
C LEU A 131 13.07 10.94 2.92
N ASP A 132 14.35 11.05 2.58
CA ASP A 132 14.83 10.82 1.21
C ASP A 132 14.57 9.38 0.72
N ALA A 133 14.59 8.41 1.64
CA ALA A 133 14.26 7.03 1.31
C ALA A 133 12.77 6.86 1.02
N LEU A 134 11.89 7.58 1.74
CA LEU A 134 10.44 7.58 1.48
C LEU A 134 10.10 8.31 0.17
N ILE A 135 10.78 9.42 -0.12
CA ILE A 135 10.64 10.17 -1.38
C ILE A 135 11.01 9.25 -2.56
N ARG A 136 12.12 8.52 -2.45
CA ARG A 136 12.63 7.58 -3.47
C ARG A 136 12.10 6.17 -3.33
N ASP A 137 10.95 5.97 -2.68
CA ASP A 137 10.35 4.65 -2.54
C ASP A 137 9.79 4.17 -3.89
N GLU A 138 10.65 3.54 -4.69
CA GLU A 138 10.38 3.07 -6.05
C GLU A 138 9.16 2.15 -6.11
N ALA A 139 8.98 1.26 -5.13
CA ALA A 139 7.83 0.38 -5.06
C ALA A 139 6.52 1.14 -4.82
N ALA A 140 6.55 2.23 -4.06
CA ALA A 140 5.36 3.07 -3.87
C ALA A 140 5.00 3.83 -5.15
N ILE A 141 5.99 4.37 -5.86
CA ILE A 141 5.76 5.09 -7.13
C ILE A 141 5.28 4.12 -8.21
N ALA A 142 5.88 2.94 -8.29
CA ALA A 142 5.46 1.89 -9.22
C ALA A 142 4.03 1.42 -8.93
N ALA A 143 3.62 1.36 -7.66
CA ALA A 143 2.24 1.10 -7.29
C ALA A 143 1.27 2.21 -7.75
N CYS A 144 1.66 3.48 -7.63
CA CYS A 144 0.87 4.59 -8.20
C CYS A 144 0.71 4.43 -9.73
N TRP A 145 1.82 4.16 -10.44
CA TRP A 145 1.81 3.97 -11.88
C TRP A 145 0.94 2.78 -12.30
N ALA A 146 1.11 1.62 -11.65
CA ALA A 146 0.34 0.41 -11.95
C ALA A 146 -1.17 0.63 -11.73
N TRP A 147 -1.54 1.39 -10.70
CA TRP A 147 -2.93 1.78 -10.48
C TRP A 147 -3.49 2.59 -11.65
N GLU A 148 -2.76 3.61 -12.12
CA GLU A 148 -3.20 4.46 -13.23
C GLU A 148 -3.32 3.70 -14.56
N GLN A 149 -2.54 2.62 -14.74
CA GLN A 149 -2.66 1.74 -15.91
C GLN A 149 -3.92 0.86 -15.84
N GLU A 150 -4.23 0.28 -14.68
CA GLU A 150 -5.38 -0.61 -14.54
C GLU A 150 -6.71 0.16 -14.50
N TYR A 151 -6.71 1.32 -13.83
CA TYR A 151 -7.89 2.15 -13.63
C TYR A 151 -7.75 3.48 -14.38
N LEU A 152 -7.96 3.40 -15.70
CA LEU A 152 -7.91 4.57 -16.58
C LEU A 152 -8.77 5.72 -16.03
N SER A 153 -8.22 6.94 -16.10
CA SER A 153 -8.83 8.18 -15.58
C SER A 153 -8.88 8.31 -14.05
N MET A 154 -8.19 7.44 -13.31
CA MET A 154 -7.97 7.59 -11.86
C MET A 154 -6.51 7.97 -11.59
N GLU A 155 -6.25 9.27 -11.57
CA GLU A 155 -4.92 9.83 -11.24
C GLU A 155 -4.64 9.69 -9.74
N ILE A 156 -3.42 9.27 -9.39
CA ILE A 156 -2.91 9.21 -8.03
C ILE A 156 -2.09 10.47 -7.75
N VAL A 157 -2.40 11.21 -6.69
CA VAL A 157 -1.70 12.46 -6.38
C VAL A 157 -0.41 12.28 -5.58
N GLY A 158 -0.19 11.07 -5.05
CA GLY A 158 1.00 10.78 -4.28
C GLY A 158 0.86 9.54 -3.39
N THR A 159 1.75 9.48 -2.40
CA THR A 159 1.82 8.37 -1.46
C THR A 159 1.68 8.84 -0.03
N ILE A 160 1.02 8.03 0.80
CA ILE A 160 1.01 8.19 2.26
C ILE A 160 1.79 7.03 2.86
N HIS A 161 2.85 7.33 3.60
CA HIS A 161 3.63 6.32 4.33
C HIS A 161 3.22 6.34 5.80
N ASN A 162 2.54 5.28 6.24
CA ASN A 162 2.17 5.05 7.63
C ASN A 162 3.23 4.15 8.26
N GLU A 163 4.15 4.75 9.01
CA GLU A 163 5.20 4.03 9.71
C GLU A 163 4.80 3.76 11.17
N LEU A 164 4.94 2.51 11.61
CA LEU A 164 4.80 2.06 12.99
C LEU A 164 6.14 1.51 13.47
N CYS A 165 6.77 2.23 14.40
CA CYS A 165 8.05 1.84 14.98
C CYS A 165 7.85 0.84 16.13
N ILE A 166 8.50 -0.34 16.06
CA ILE A 166 8.33 -1.43 17.04
C ILE A 166 9.45 -1.52 18.08
N ALA A 167 10.50 -0.70 17.97
CA ALA A 167 11.66 -0.74 18.85
C ALA A 167 11.50 0.03 20.18
N GLY A 168 10.35 0.67 20.42
CA GLY A 168 10.08 1.45 21.63
C GLY A 168 8.83 1.00 22.38
N ALA A 169 8.62 1.57 23.58
CA ALA A 169 7.42 1.31 24.37
C ALA A 169 6.23 2.10 23.79
N PRO A 170 5.04 1.50 23.64
CA PRO A 170 3.85 2.23 23.23
C PRO A 170 3.46 3.21 24.33
N GLU A 171 3.81 4.48 24.13
CA GLU A 171 3.24 5.57 24.91
C GLU A 171 1.92 5.99 24.26
N PRO A 172 0.83 6.10 25.03
CA PRO A 172 -0.39 6.67 24.49
C PRO A 172 -0.11 8.09 24.01
N PRO A 173 -0.67 8.52 22.87
CA PRO A 173 -0.47 9.88 22.39
C PRO A 173 -0.85 10.85 23.52
N ALA A 174 0.03 11.83 23.79
CA ALA A 174 -0.28 12.91 24.72
C ALA A 174 -1.65 13.46 24.34
N THR A 175 -2.54 13.62 25.31
CA THR A 175 -3.89 14.18 25.13
C THR A 175 -3.80 15.59 24.53
N GLY A 176 -3.68 15.67 23.21
CA GLY A 176 -3.85 16.87 22.41
C GLY A 176 -5.33 17.27 22.38
N PRO A 177 -5.64 18.55 22.10
CA PRO A 177 -6.91 19.16 22.46
C PRO A 177 -8.11 18.37 21.94
N THR A 178 -8.94 17.90 22.87
CA THR A 178 -10.31 17.43 22.65
C THR A 178 -11.17 18.61 22.17
N SER A 179 -11.02 19.06 20.92
CA SER A 179 -11.92 20.03 20.26
C SER A 179 -11.44 20.37 18.84
N GLY A 180 -11.12 19.36 18.02
CA GLY A 180 -11.09 19.52 16.57
C GLY A 180 -12.21 18.67 15.99
N ALA A 181 -13.08 19.25 15.17
CA ALA A 181 -13.94 18.43 14.32
C ALA A 181 -13.02 17.51 13.50
N SER A 182 -13.20 16.20 13.59
CA SER A 182 -12.42 15.23 12.84
C SER A 182 -12.51 15.59 11.34
N SER A 183 -11.36 15.77 10.68
CA SER A 183 -11.26 15.95 9.24
C SER A 183 -11.45 14.65 8.45
N ARG A 184 -11.76 13.55 9.16
CA ARG A 184 -11.95 12.22 8.60
C ARG A 184 -13.12 12.19 7.64
N VAL A 185 -12.83 11.84 6.40
CA VAL A 185 -13.84 11.61 5.36
C VAL A 185 -14.61 10.33 5.69
N ARG A 186 -15.94 10.42 5.75
CA ARG A 186 -16.81 9.26 5.96
C ARG A 186 -17.12 8.54 4.64
N GLN A 187 -17.41 7.24 4.68
CA GLN A 187 -17.78 6.52 3.44
C GLN A 187 -19.06 7.03 2.81
N ASN A 188 -19.96 7.58 3.61
CA ASN A 188 -21.24 8.12 3.16
C ASN A 188 -21.15 9.56 2.60
N GLU A 189 -20.01 10.24 2.77
CA GLU A 189 -19.78 11.57 2.21
C GLU A 189 -19.58 11.51 0.69
N PRO A 190 -19.79 12.63 -0.03
CA PRO A 190 -19.54 12.66 -1.47
C PRO A 190 -18.11 12.23 -1.83
N SER A 191 -17.12 12.68 -1.07
CA SER A 191 -15.70 12.31 -1.22
C SER A 191 -15.38 10.91 -0.72
N GLY A 192 -16.28 10.29 0.05
CA GLY A 192 -16.13 8.93 0.54
C GLY A 192 -16.19 7.90 -0.59
N GLY A 193 -15.35 6.87 -0.52
CA GLY A 193 -15.24 5.78 -1.51
C GLY A 193 -16.54 5.01 -1.82
N GLY A 194 -17.64 5.30 -1.11
CA GLY A 194 -18.95 4.64 -1.26
C GLY A 194 -19.87 5.20 -2.34
N ARG A 195 -19.58 6.35 -2.98
CA ARG A 195 -20.44 6.92 -4.04
C ARG A 195 -19.64 7.44 -5.22
N ALA A 196 -20.14 7.16 -6.44
CA ALA A 196 -19.56 7.69 -7.67
C ALA A 196 -19.66 9.22 -7.70
N ILE A 197 -18.55 9.91 -7.49
CA ILE A 197 -18.48 11.35 -7.68
C ILE A 197 -18.56 11.65 -9.18
N PRO A 198 -19.47 12.54 -9.62
CA PRO A 198 -19.53 12.95 -11.02
C PRO A 198 -18.19 13.52 -11.50
N GLN A 199 -17.72 13.08 -12.67
CA GLN A 199 -16.44 13.46 -13.29
C GLN A 199 -16.20 14.98 -13.32
N HIS A 200 -17.25 15.81 -13.42
CA HIS A 200 -17.12 17.27 -13.48
C HIS A 200 -16.56 17.90 -12.19
N ARG A 201 -16.82 17.33 -11.01
CA ARG A 201 -16.24 17.84 -9.75
C ARG A 201 -14.72 17.60 -9.69
N ARG A 202 -14.26 16.48 -10.26
CA ARG A 202 -12.84 16.12 -10.33
C ARG A 202 -12.04 17.10 -11.20
N VAL A 203 -12.62 17.56 -12.31
CA VAL A 203 -12.01 18.56 -13.20
C VAL A 203 -11.89 19.93 -12.52
N SER A 204 -12.89 20.32 -11.72
CA SER A 204 -12.85 21.57 -10.94
C SER A 204 -11.80 21.53 -9.82
N ALA A 205 -11.72 20.41 -9.09
CA ALA A 205 -10.66 20.19 -8.08
C ALA A 205 -9.27 20.34 -8.72
N ARG A 206 -9.07 19.81 -9.93
CA ARG A 206 -7.81 19.93 -10.71
C ARG A 206 -7.37 21.33 -11.02
N THR A 207 -8.31 22.22 -11.28
CA THR A 207 -8.00 23.59 -11.71
C THR A 207 -7.61 24.48 -10.53
N ALA A 208 -8.01 24.12 -9.30
CA ALA A 208 -7.63 24.84 -8.08
C ALA A 208 -6.19 24.52 -7.59
N ARG A 209 -5.52 23.52 -8.16
CA ARG A 209 -4.27 22.91 -7.64
C ARG A 209 -2.96 23.64 -7.96
N THR A 210 -2.98 24.73 -8.72
CA THR A 210 -1.76 25.43 -9.16
C THR A 210 -0.99 26.16 -8.04
N GLY A 211 -1.37 26.00 -6.77
CA GLY A 211 -0.84 26.78 -5.65
C GLY A 211 -0.43 26.03 -4.37
N GLU A 212 -0.53 24.69 -4.30
CA GLU A 212 -0.04 23.96 -3.12
C GLU A 212 1.49 23.83 -3.14
N THR A 213 2.12 24.38 -2.11
CA THR A 213 3.59 24.59 -2.05
C THR A 213 4.34 23.48 -1.33
N ASN A 214 3.68 22.66 -0.51
CA ASN A 214 4.34 21.65 0.30
C ASN A 214 4.25 20.27 -0.36
N ARG A 215 5.35 19.82 -0.96
CA ARG A 215 5.50 18.45 -1.51
C ARG A 215 5.38 17.36 -0.44
N VAL A 216 5.82 17.66 0.78
CA VAL A 216 5.91 16.70 1.89
C VAL A 216 5.25 17.28 3.13
N GLU A 217 4.39 16.50 3.77
CA GLU A 217 3.84 16.79 5.09
C GLU A 217 4.06 15.58 5.99
N GLN A 218 4.52 15.82 7.22
CA GLN A 218 4.84 14.73 8.15
C GLN A 218 4.26 15.02 9.53
N CYS A 219 3.54 14.04 10.08
CA CYS A 219 3.00 14.04 11.43
C CYS A 219 3.59 12.87 12.21
N THR A 220 4.13 13.13 13.41
CA THR A 220 4.74 12.10 14.27
C THR A 220 4.12 12.14 15.67
N ALA A 221 3.80 10.98 16.22
CA ALA A 221 3.28 10.80 17.57
C ALA A 221 3.89 9.53 18.21
N GLY A 222 4.93 9.69 19.02
CA GLY A 222 5.60 8.57 19.69
C GLY A 222 6.13 7.55 18.69
N LEU A 223 5.56 6.35 18.69
CA LEU A 223 5.90 5.23 17.79
C LEU A 223 5.23 5.30 16.41
N LEU A 224 4.50 6.37 16.12
CA LEU A 224 3.68 6.50 14.92
C LEU A 224 4.13 7.68 14.08
N ARG A 225 4.21 7.49 12.76
CA ARG A 225 4.53 8.57 11.83
C ARG A 225 3.75 8.40 10.54
N ARG A 226 3.18 9.50 10.04
CA ARG A 226 2.54 9.58 8.73
C ARG A 226 3.26 10.61 7.90
N THR A 227 3.67 10.22 6.70
CA THR A 227 4.31 11.12 5.73
C THR A 227 3.50 11.14 4.44
N HIS A 228 2.93 12.28 4.09
CA HIS A 228 2.28 12.52 2.80
C HIS A 228 3.35 13.04 1.84
N ILE A 229 3.46 12.43 0.67
CA ILE A 229 4.40 12.83 -0.38
C ILE A 229 3.60 13.00 -1.66
N ARG A 230 3.39 14.25 -2.08
CA ARG A 230 2.80 14.55 -3.38
C ARG A 230 3.78 14.19 -4.49
N ARG A 231 3.25 13.56 -5.55
CA ARG A 231 4.02 13.13 -6.72
C ARG A 231 3.41 13.75 -7.96
N SER A 232 4.29 14.20 -8.86
CA SER A 232 3.81 14.73 -10.14
C SER A 232 3.42 13.60 -11.09
N GLY A 233 2.49 13.85 -12.01
CA GLY A 233 2.18 12.87 -13.06
C GLY A 233 3.39 12.51 -13.92
N ALA A 234 4.34 13.44 -14.09
CA ALA A 234 5.61 13.16 -14.77
C ALA A 234 6.49 12.18 -13.98
N GLU A 235 6.53 12.30 -12.65
CA GLU A 235 7.25 11.37 -11.76
C GLU A 235 6.63 9.97 -11.81
N ILE A 236 5.30 9.87 -11.72
CA ILE A 236 4.57 8.60 -11.78
C ILE A 236 4.73 7.96 -13.17
N GLY A 237 4.53 8.74 -14.24
CA GLY A 237 4.66 8.26 -15.63
C GLY A 237 6.08 7.81 -15.98
N ALA A 238 7.12 8.45 -15.45
CA ALA A 238 8.52 8.08 -15.70
C ALA A 238 8.86 6.68 -15.16
N VAL A 239 8.20 6.22 -14.09
CA VAL A 239 8.48 4.90 -13.50
C VAL A 239 8.07 3.76 -14.42
N GLY A 240 6.99 3.89 -15.20
CA GLY A 240 6.64 2.87 -16.20
C GLY A 240 7.76 2.65 -17.22
N MET A 241 8.39 3.73 -17.69
CA MET A 241 9.51 3.66 -18.62
C MET A 241 10.77 3.05 -17.99
N LEU A 242 11.02 3.34 -16.71
CA LEU A 242 12.12 2.74 -15.95
C LEU A 242 11.91 1.22 -15.81
N ILE A 243 10.71 0.79 -15.42
CA ILE A 243 10.34 -0.63 -15.33
C ILE A 243 10.54 -1.32 -16.70
N GLY A 244 10.14 -0.66 -17.80
CA GLY A 244 10.36 -1.19 -19.15
C GLY A 244 11.84 -1.34 -19.53
N ALA A 245 12.67 -0.35 -19.20
CA ALA A 245 14.11 -0.41 -19.42
C ALA A 245 14.76 -1.53 -18.59
N GLU A 246 14.41 -1.63 -17.30
CA GLU A 246 14.90 -2.68 -16.41
C GLU A 246 14.47 -4.07 -16.87
N ALA A 247 13.21 -4.22 -17.31
CA ALA A 247 12.72 -5.49 -17.84
C ALA A 247 13.46 -5.92 -19.11
N ILE A 248 13.81 -4.98 -20.00
CA ILE A 248 14.67 -5.26 -21.15
C ILE A 248 16.06 -5.71 -20.69
N ASP A 249 16.70 -4.97 -19.77
CA ASP A 249 18.03 -5.34 -19.27
C ASP A 249 18.04 -6.71 -18.58
N MET A 250 16.99 -7.04 -17.83
CA MET A 250 16.81 -8.34 -17.18
C MET A 250 16.60 -9.49 -18.16
N THR A 251 16.01 -9.23 -19.32
CA THR A 251 15.68 -10.24 -20.35
C THR A 251 16.67 -10.27 -21.51
N SER A 252 17.65 -9.38 -21.53
CA SER A 252 18.70 -9.28 -22.55
C SER A 252 19.67 -10.47 -22.48
N GLU A 253 20.31 -10.80 -23.61
CA GLU A 253 21.39 -11.80 -23.66
C GLU A 253 22.76 -11.12 -23.91
N PRO A 254 23.77 -11.34 -23.05
CA PRO A 254 23.68 -12.06 -21.77
C PRO A 254 22.86 -11.28 -20.73
N ALA A 255 22.17 -11.98 -19.83
CA ALA A 255 21.43 -11.32 -18.75
C ALA A 255 22.44 -10.64 -17.82
N ILE A 256 22.32 -9.31 -17.68
CA ILE A 256 23.31 -8.48 -16.97
C ILE A 256 23.01 -8.41 -15.45
N TYR A 257 21.93 -9.06 -14.97
CA TYR A 257 21.43 -8.87 -13.60
C TYR A 257 21.24 -10.17 -12.79
N PRO A 258 21.52 -10.19 -11.46
CA PRO A 258 22.08 -9.14 -10.60
C PRO A 258 23.54 -9.42 -10.16
N THR A 259 24.43 -8.42 -10.31
CA THR A 259 25.57 -8.27 -9.39
C THR A 259 25.08 -7.60 -8.10
N PHE A 260 25.33 -8.21 -6.94
CA PHE A 260 25.02 -7.58 -5.65
C PHE A 260 25.71 -6.23 -5.52
N ALA A 261 24.94 -5.20 -5.21
CA ALA A 261 25.44 -3.86 -4.94
C ALA A 261 24.77 -3.27 -3.68
N PRO A 262 25.24 -2.12 -3.17
CA PRO A 262 24.73 -1.56 -1.92
C PRO A 262 23.21 -1.34 -1.89
N HIS A 263 22.57 -1.06 -3.04
CA HIS A 263 21.10 -0.94 -3.13
C HIS A 263 20.36 -2.25 -2.84
N CYS A 264 21.02 -3.40 -3.01
CA CYS A 264 20.45 -4.69 -2.63
C CYS A 264 20.39 -4.86 -1.10
N GLN A 265 21.13 -4.10 -0.29
CA GLN A 265 21.12 -4.27 1.17
C GLN A 265 19.74 -3.98 1.80
N THR A 266 18.94 -3.14 1.15
CA THR A 266 17.60 -2.78 1.60
C THR A 266 16.49 -3.58 0.91
N CYS A 267 16.83 -4.41 -0.08
CA CYS A 267 15.88 -5.26 -0.78
C CYS A 267 15.45 -6.43 0.11
N GLU A 268 14.14 -6.68 0.19
CA GLU A 268 13.58 -7.80 0.96
C GLU A 268 14.03 -9.18 0.42
N PHE A 269 14.32 -9.26 -0.88
CA PHE A 269 14.82 -10.46 -1.57
C PHE A 269 16.33 -10.65 -1.51
N SER A 270 17.08 -9.76 -0.85
CA SER A 270 18.55 -9.83 -0.77
C SER A 270 19.08 -11.17 -0.24
N GLY A 271 18.39 -11.74 0.77
CA GLY A 271 18.70 -13.06 1.31
C GLY A 271 18.53 -14.17 0.26
N PRO A 272 17.32 -14.38 -0.28
CA PRO A 272 17.07 -15.32 -1.37
C PRO A 272 18.01 -15.17 -2.57
N CYS A 273 18.23 -13.95 -3.08
CA CYS A 273 19.11 -13.72 -4.23
C CYS A 273 20.56 -14.13 -3.92
N ARG A 274 21.06 -13.80 -2.71
CA ARG A 274 22.40 -14.20 -2.27
C ARG A 274 22.55 -15.70 -2.20
N ALA A 275 21.55 -16.40 -1.64
CA ALA A 275 21.54 -17.85 -1.60
C ALA A 275 21.67 -18.44 -3.00
N GLN A 276 20.88 -17.94 -3.96
CA GLN A 276 20.90 -18.41 -5.35
C GLN A 276 22.26 -18.18 -6.04
N THR A 277 22.90 -17.04 -5.81
CA THR A 277 24.21 -16.75 -6.43
C THR A 277 25.35 -17.55 -5.79
N GLU A 278 25.25 -17.83 -4.49
CA GLU A 278 26.18 -18.72 -3.78
C GLU A 278 25.94 -20.21 -4.13
N GLY A 279 24.96 -20.53 -4.99
CA GLY A 279 24.61 -21.90 -5.36
C GLY A 279 23.89 -22.68 -4.26
N THR A 280 23.30 -21.98 -3.29
CA THR A 280 22.50 -22.55 -2.20
C THR A 280 21.02 -22.41 -2.47
N ASP A 281 20.21 -23.28 -1.87
CA ASP A 281 18.75 -23.28 -2.06
C ASP A 281 18.09 -22.04 -1.41
N PRO A 282 17.43 -21.15 -2.18
CA PRO A 282 16.73 -20.00 -1.64
C PRO A 282 15.35 -20.35 -1.03
N GLU A 283 14.79 -21.53 -1.31
CA GLU A 283 13.42 -21.89 -0.92
C GLU A 283 13.17 -21.82 0.60
N PRO A 284 14.10 -22.23 1.48
CA PRO A 284 13.92 -22.05 2.92
C PRO A 284 13.84 -20.59 3.37
N LEU A 285 14.54 -19.68 2.67
CA LEU A 285 14.46 -18.25 2.94
C LEU A 285 13.14 -17.67 2.43
N LEU A 286 12.71 -18.10 1.24
CA LEU A 286 11.44 -17.71 0.65
C LEU A 286 10.25 -18.16 1.50
N ALA A 287 10.17 -19.45 1.83
CA ALA A 287 9.10 -20.02 2.65
C ALA A 287 9.01 -19.39 4.06
N ARG A 288 10.13 -18.88 4.58
CA ARG A 288 10.19 -18.26 5.90
C ARG A 288 9.81 -16.78 5.91
N ARG A 289 10.02 -16.05 4.80
CA ARG A 289 9.85 -14.59 4.74
C ARG A 289 8.72 -14.14 3.82
N PHE A 290 8.26 -15.00 2.94
CA PHE A 290 7.29 -14.68 1.90
C PHE A 290 6.16 -15.68 1.92
N ARG A 291 4.97 -15.23 1.52
CA ARG A 291 3.82 -16.11 1.34
C ARG A 291 3.75 -16.49 -0.14
N ARG A 292 3.78 -17.78 -0.45
CA ARG A 292 3.60 -18.24 -1.82
C ARG A 292 2.21 -17.83 -2.30
N ARG A 293 2.14 -17.14 -3.43
CA ARG A 293 0.87 -16.91 -4.13
C ARG A 293 0.41 -18.27 -4.67
N PRO A 294 -0.77 -18.79 -4.29
CA PRO A 294 -1.30 -20.00 -4.89
C PRO A 294 -1.47 -19.78 -6.40
N ALA A 295 -1.06 -20.76 -7.22
CA ALA A 295 -1.21 -20.68 -8.68
C ALA A 295 -2.68 -20.60 -9.10
N ASP A 296 -3.56 -21.25 -8.32
CA ASP A 296 -5.01 -21.15 -8.38
C ASP A 296 -5.52 -20.86 -6.96
N ASP A 297 -5.78 -19.59 -6.61
CA ASP A 297 -6.73 -19.29 -5.54
C ASP A 297 -8.09 -19.11 -6.22
N PRO A 298 -9.00 -20.11 -6.20
CA PRO A 298 -10.40 -19.91 -6.53
C PRO A 298 -10.99 -18.98 -5.46
N ARG A 299 -10.73 -17.68 -5.65
CA ARG A 299 -11.16 -16.50 -4.90
C ARG A 299 -12.03 -16.86 -3.72
N LYS A 300 -11.43 -17.22 -2.58
CA LYS A 300 -12.04 -16.81 -1.31
C LYS A 300 -11.95 -15.28 -1.32
N PRO A 301 -13.07 -14.55 -1.45
CA PRO A 301 -13.01 -13.11 -1.47
C PRO A 301 -12.35 -12.67 -0.15
N ARG A 302 -11.16 -12.08 -0.27
CA ARG A 302 -10.57 -11.32 0.84
C ARG A 302 -11.49 -10.14 1.10
N LEU A 303 -11.64 -9.78 2.37
CA LEU A 303 -12.50 -8.69 2.81
C LEU A 303 -12.13 -7.43 1.98
N GLY A 304 -13.01 -6.96 1.08
CA GLY A 304 -12.80 -5.77 0.25
C GLY A 304 -12.37 -6.00 -1.21
N GLN A 305 -12.11 -7.24 -1.63
CA GLN A 305 -11.78 -7.52 -3.04
C GLN A 305 -13.00 -7.73 -3.94
N SER A 306 -14.15 -8.16 -3.40
CA SER A 306 -15.32 -8.54 -4.22
C SER A 306 -16.54 -7.62 -4.07
N THR A 307 -16.53 -6.70 -3.12
CA THR A 307 -17.64 -5.79 -2.88
C THR A 307 -17.28 -4.42 -3.44
N TRP A 308 -18.09 -3.96 -4.40
CA TRP A 308 -18.04 -2.63 -5.01
C TRP A 308 -17.07 -2.50 -6.19
N GLY A 309 -17.57 -2.83 -7.38
CA GLY A 309 -17.03 -2.29 -8.63
C GLY A 309 -17.27 -0.78 -8.65
N PHE A 310 -16.26 -0.01 -9.08
CA PHE A 310 -16.44 1.39 -9.39
C PHE A 310 -17.45 1.53 -10.53
N GLY A 311 -18.70 1.87 -10.22
CA GLY A 311 -19.63 2.47 -11.18
C GLY A 311 -20.11 1.61 -12.36
N ARG A 312 -20.05 0.28 -12.32
CA ARG A 312 -20.88 -0.55 -13.20
C ARG A 312 -21.72 -1.45 -12.32
N GLY A 313 -23.04 -1.42 -12.52
CA GLY A 313 -23.98 -2.30 -11.82
C GLY A 313 -23.48 -3.73 -11.89
N ALA A 314 -22.88 -4.19 -10.80
CA ALA A 314 -22.51 -5.58 -10.65
C ALA A 314 -23.81 -6.31 -10.37
N ALA A 315 -24.29 -7.07 -11.35
CA ALA A 315 -25.25 -8.11 -11.06
C ALA A 315 -24.64 -9.01 -9.97
N PRO A 316 -25.41 -9.41 -8.95
CA PRO A 316 -24.92 -10.34 -7.95
C PRO A 316 -24.38 -11.59 -8.67
N PRO A 317 -23.24 -12.13 -8.23
CA PRO A 317 -22.75 -13.37 -8.79
C PRO A 317 -23.83 -14.43 -8.62
N THR A 318 -24.10 -15.21 -9.67
CA THR A 318 -25.00 -16.35 -9.59
C THR A 318 -24.31 -17.45 -8.79
N TRP A 319 -24.74 -17.63 -7.55
CA TRP A 319 -24.55 -18.85 -6.77
C TRP A 319 -25.93 -19.28 -6.29
#